data_AF-A0A951F0T1-F1
#
_entry.id   AF-A0A951F0T1-F1
#
_cell.length_a   1.000
_cell.length_b   1.000
_cell.length_c   1.000
_cell.angle_alpha   90.00
_cell.angle_beta   90.00
_cell.angle_gamma   90.00
#
_symmetry.space_group_name_H-M   'P 1'
#
loop_
_entity.id
_entity.type
_entity.pdbx_description
1 polymer ?
#
loop_
_entity_poly.entity_id
_entity_poly.type
_entity_poly.pdbx_seq_one_letter_code
_entity_poly.pdbx_strand_id
1 'polypeptide(L)'
;MTRVSGLIKVAASIAVILGASGLRAQAPAPLDEKGVPMGSLAPANLAKTRPKPAFDLTGTWLHAMGPNNPWQFSPPPGFKLTPAAQAQYDASKKAAAEGKAYRDDIGHCWPAGLPIIMTRVWPIAMMQKPTVIYMVSGFMNSVRIIYLDGRKHT
;
A
#
# COMPACT_ATOMS: atom_id res chain seq x y z
N MET A 1 15.95 72.55 -9.94
CA MET A 1 16.38 72.85 -11.33
C MET A 1 17.21 71.64 -11.76
N THR A 2 16.88 70.80 -12.75
CA THR A 2 15.98 70.87 -13.90
C THR A 2 15.69 69.44 -14.38
N ARG A 3 14.49 69.22 -14.94
CA ARG A 3 13.94 67.96 -15.54
C ARG A 3 14.80 67.48 -16.74
N VAL A 4 14.71 66.25 -17.27
CA VAL A 4 13.70 65.74 -18.23
C VAL A 4 14.06 64.25 -18.49
N SER A 5 13.19 63.29 -18.18
CA SER A 5 12.24 62.60 -19.07
C SER A 5 12.86 61.69 -20.15
N GLY A 6 12.58 60.40 -20.04
CA GLY A 6 12.86 59.38 -21.06
C GLY A 6 11.99 58.15 -20.83
N LEU A 7 10.72 58.22 -21.24
CA LEU A 7 9.84 57.07 -21.39
C LEU A 7 10.35 56.17 -22.54
N ILE A 8 10.58 54.88 -22.27
CA ILE A 8 10.42 53.82 -23.28
C ILE A 8 9.56 52.70 -22.68
N LYS A 9 8.67 52.24 -23.54
CA LYS A 9 7.47 51.45 -23.33
C LYS A 9 7.75 49.94 -23.19
N VAL A 10 6.93 49.30 -22.36
CA VAL A 10 6.24 48.01 -22.59
C VAL A 10 7.10 46.74 -22.66
N ALA A 11 6.93 45.87 -21.66
CA ALA A 11 6.31 44.56 -21.83
C ALA A 11 5.98 43.97 -20.46
N ALA A 12 4.70 43.94 -20.11
CA ALA A 12 4.19 43.19 -18.97
C ALA A 12 4.19 41.70 -19.34
N SER A 13 5.12 40.93 -18.80
CA SER A 13 5.05 39.47 -18.84
C SER A 13 4.38 38.98 -17.56
N ILE A 14 3.04 38.95 -17.56
CA ILE A 14 2.28 38.17 -16.60
C ILE A 14 2.51 36.71 -16.98
N ALA A 15 3.49 36.07 -16.35
CA ALA A 15 3.59 34.62 -16.36
C ALA A 15 2.48 34.08 -15.45
N VAL A 16 1.34 33.77 -16.05
CA VAL A 16 0.31 32.95 -15.40
C VAL A 16 0.95 31.57 -15.18
N ILE A 17 1.39 31.29 -13.95
CA ILE A 17 1.73 29.93 -13.53
C ILE A 17 0.40 29.20 -13.35
N LEU A 18 -0.15 28.73 -14.47
CA LEU A 18 -1.24 27.77 -14.50
C LEU A 18 -0.76 26.51 -13.78
N GLY A 19 -1.44 26.19 -12.69
CA GLY A 19 -1.17 25.04 -11.86
C GLY A 19 -1.19 23.75 -12.68
N ALA A 20 -0.08 23.02 -12.61
CA ALA A 20 -0.08 21.59 -12.83
C ALA A 20 -0.01 20.91 -11.45
N SER A 21 -1.09 21.02 -10.67
CA SER A 21 -1.46 20.01 -9.70
C SER A 21 -1.93 18.76 -10.44
N GLY A 22 -1.08 18.25 -11.33
CA GLY A 22 -1.30 16.99 -12.00
C GLY A 22 -1.20 15.91 -10.95
N LEU A 23 -2.29 15.18 -10.75
CA LEU A 23 -2.26 13.86 -10.13
C LEU A 23 -1.05 13.10 -10.68
N ARG A 24 0.04 13.00 -9.92
CA ARG A 24 1.08 11.99 -10.17
C ARG A 24 0.62 10.68 -9.54
N ALA A 25 -0.54 10.20 -9.97
CA ALA A 25 -0.93 8.82 -9.76
C ALA A 25 -0.18 8.00 -10.82
N GLN A 26 0.67 7.08 -10.38
CA GLN A 26 1.51 6.17 -11.19
C GLN A 26 2.88 6.74 -11.58
N ALA A 27 3.90 6.44 -10.75
CA ALA A 27 5.26 6.42 -11.26
C ALA A 27 5.43 5.23 -12.21
N PRO A 28 6.06 5.42 -13.38
CA PRO A 28 6.12 4.40 -14.40
C PRO A 28 6.96 3.20 -13.95
N ALA A 29 6.56 2.01 -14.37
CA ALA A 29 7.40 0.82 -14.28
C ALA A 29 8.72 1.05 -15.06
N PRO A 30 9.79 0.30 -14.76
CA PRO A 30 11.05 0.39 -15.52
C PRO A 30 10.79 0.26 -17.03
N LEU A 31 11.38 1.13 -17.87
CA LEU A 31 11.16 1.11 -19.32
C LEU A 31 12.13 0.15 -20.02
N ASP A 32 11.70 -0.44 -21.14
CA ASP A 32 12.54 -1.21 -22.06
C ASP A 32 13.38 -0.29 -22.98
N GLU A 33 14.17 -0.89 -23.88
CA GLU A 33 15.02 -0.18 -24.84
C GLU A 33 14.23 0.74 -25.80
N LYS A 34 12.93 0.50 -25.96
CA LYS A 34 12.02 1.28 -26.80
C LYS A 34 11.22 2.30 -25.98
N GLY A 35 11.51 2.44 -24.69
CA GLY A 35 10.82 3.37 -23.80
C GLY A 35 9.45 2.88 -23.32
N VAL A 36 9.13 1.59 -23.46
CA VAL A 36 7.84 1.00 -23.05
C VAL A 36 7.93 0.45 -21.63
N PRO A 37 6.95 0.70 -20.74
CA PRO A 37 6.95 0.13 -19.38
C PRO A 37 7.02 -1.40 -19.40
N MET A 38 8.06 -1.95 -18.78
CA MET A 38 8.23 -3.38 -18.62
C MET A 38 7.31 -3.93 -17.53
N GLY A 39 6.69 -5.08 -17.83
CA GLY A 39 6.01 -5.88 -16.82
C GLY A 39 6.98 -6.36 -15.73
N SER A 40 6.44 -6.63 -14.54
CA SER A 40 7.24 -7.21 -13.44
C SER A 40 7.86 -8.56 -13.84
N LEU A 41 7.18 -9.33 -14.69
CA LEU A 41 7.64 -10.63 -15.18
C LEU A 41 8.42 -10.57 -16.51
N ALA A 42 8.75 -9.38 -17.02
CA ALA A 42 9.54 -9.27 -18.25
C ALA A 42 10.92 -9.95 -18.07
N PRO A 43 11.42 -10.75 -19.04
CA PRO A 43 12.70 -11.43 -18.90
C PRO A 43 13.86 -10.49 -18.55
N ALA A 44 13.93 -9.33 -19.21
CA ALA A 44 14.93 -8.30 -18.92
C ALA A 44 14.82 -7.74 -17.49
N ASN A 45 13.62 -7.70 -16.90
CA ASN A 45 13.43 -7.28 -15.52
C ASN A 45 13.85 -8.39 -14.56
N LEU A 46 13.46 -9.65 -14.82
CA LEU A 46 13.83 -10.80 -14.00
C LEU A 46 15.35 -11.04 -13.97
N ALA A 47 16.05 -10.81 -15.09
CA ALA A 47 17.49 -11.03 -15.24
C ALA A 47 18.37 -10.03 -14.47
N LYS A 48 17.83 -8.91 -13.98
CA LYS A 48 18.62 -7.93 -13.21
C LYS A 48 19.14 -8.56 -11.91
N THR A 49 20.41 -8.31 -11.61
CA THR A 49 21.02 -8.71 -10.34
C THR A 49 20.33 -8.04 -9.16
N ARG A 50 19.97 -8.83 -8.14
CA ARG A 50 19.32 -8.37 -6.91
C ARG A 50 19.89 -9.10 -5.71
N PRO A 51 19.87 -8.50 -4.51
CA PRO A 51 20.14 -9.23 -3.29
C PRO A 51 19.19 -10.42 -3.14
N LYS A 52 19.70 -11.53 -2.58
CA LYS A 52 18.85 -12.65 -2.21
C LYS A 52 17.84 -12.20 -1.15
N PRO A 53 16.55 -12.55 -1.27
CA PRO A 53 15.59 -12.31 -0.20
C PRO A 53 16.03 -12.95 1.11
N ALA A 54 15.74 -12.30 2.24
CA ALA A 54 16.09 -12.83 3.56
C ALA A 54 15.37 -14.15 3.88
N PHE A 55 14.18 -14.35 3.31
CA PHE A 55 13.37 -15.56 3.43
C PHE A 55 12.51 -15.75 2.18
N ASP A 56 11.99 -16.97 1.99
CA ASP A 56 11.07 -17.33 0.93
C ASP A 56 9.63 -17.35 1.45
N LEU A 57 8.76 -16.55 0.84
CA LEU A 57 7.33 -16.50 1.13
C LEU A 57 6.53 -17.52 0.31
N THR A 58 7.15 -18.23 -0.62
CA THR A 58 6.42 -19.15 -1.51
C THR A 58 5.81 -20.29 -0.71
N GLY A 59 4.48 -20.43 -0.79
CA GLY A 59 3.75 -21.47 -0.08
C GLY A 59 2.31 -21.08 0.23
N THR A 60 1.64 -21.96 0.97
CA THR A 60 0.28 -21.73 1.46
C THR A 60 0.35 -21.42 2.95
N TRP A 61 -0.10 -20.23 3.31
CA TRP A 61 -0.06 -19.71 4.67
C TRP A 61 -1.45 -19.74 5.27
N LEU A 62 -1.53 -20.14 6.53
CA LEU A 62 -2.70 -19.97 7.37
C LEU A 62 -2.19 -19.36 8.67
N HIS A 63 -2.98 -18.51 9.31
CA HIS A 63 -2.62 -18.08 10.66
C HIS A 63 -2.67 -19.31 11.61
N ALA A 64 -2.18 -19.17 12.84
CA ALA A 64 -1.99 -20.34 13.71
C ALA A 64 -3.24 -20.78 14.51
N MET A 65 -4.33 -20.00 14.53
CA MET A 65 -5.46 -20.18 15.49
C MET A 65 -5.06 -20.28 16.97
N GLY A 66 -3.87 -19.81 17.35
CA GLY A 66 -3.37 -19.99 18.70
C GLY A 66 -4.00 -19.02 19.71
N PRO A 67 -3.90 -19.30 21.04
CA PRO A 67 -4.30 -18.36 22.09
C PRO A 67 -3.66 -16.97 21.97
N ASN A 68 -2.43 -16.92 21.44
CA ASN A 68 -1.66 -15.68 21.20
C ASN A 68 -1.68 -15.25 19.73
N ASN A 69 -2.49 -15.90 18.88
CA ASN A 69 -2.65 -15.57 17.46
C ASN A 69 -4.11 -15.78 17.01
N PRO A 70 -5.10 -15.12 17.64
CA PRO A 70 -6.49 -15.23 17.25
C PRO A 70 -6.77 -14.45 15.95
N TRP A 71 -7.99 -14.58 15.44
CA TRP A 71 -8.48 -13.81 14.27
C TRP A 71 -8.69 -12.31 14.52
N GLN A 72 -8.60 -11.91 15.77
CA GLN A 72 -8.74 -10.53 16.23
C GLN A 72 -7.39 -10.01 16.71
N PHE A 73 -7.27 -8.69 16.82
CA PHE A 73 -6.08 -8.07 17.39
C PHE A 73 -5.90 -8.48 18.86
N SER A 74 -4.77 -9.14 19.16
CA SER A 74 -4.41 -9.59 20.51
C SER A 74 -2.96 -9.16 20.82
N PRO A 75 -2.75 -7.94 21.36
CA PRO A 75 -1.42 -7.48 21.70
C PRO A 75 -0.86 -8.29 22.88
N PRO A 76 0.46 -8.54 22.92
CA PRO A 76 1.06 -9.21 24.06
C PRO A 76 0.95 -8.34 25.34
N PRO A 77 1.02 -8.96 26.54
CA PRO A 77 0.98 -8.22 27.79
C PRO A 77 2.06 -7.11 27.85
N GLY A 78 1.68 -5.94 28.36
CA GLY A 78 2.58 -4.79 28.51
C GLY A 78 2.88 -4.03 27.21
N PHE A 79 2.28 -4.42 26.07
CA PHE A 79 2.41 -3.67 24.82
C PHE A 79 1.75 -2.29 24.94
N LYS A 80 2.51 -1.23 24.63
CA LYS A 80 2.03 0.15 24.68
C LYS A 80 1.51 0.58 23.31
N LEU A 81 0.21 0.81 23.21
CA LEU A 81 -0.40 1.36 22.01
C LEU A 81 -0.18 2.87 21.94
N THR A 82 -0.17 3.41 20.72
CA THR A 82 -0.31 4.86 20.54
C THR A 82 -1.67 5.31 21.07
N PRO A 83 -1.85 6.58 21.48
CA PRO A 83 -3.14 7.05 21.98
C PRO A 83 -4.31 6.79 21.02
N ALA A 84 -4.08 6.96 19.71
CA ALA A 84 -5.09 6.68 18.68
C ALA A 84 -5.45 5.19 18.60
N ALA A 85 -4.45 4.30 18.69
CA ALA A 85 -4.70 2.86 18.68
C ALA A 85 -5.37 2.36 19.97
N GLN A 86 -4.97 2.92 21.13
CA GLN A 86 -5.58 2.61 22.42
C GLN A 86 -7.08 2.93 22.42
N ALA A 87 -7.46 4.11 21.90
CA ALA A 87 -8.87 4.51 21.81
C ALA A 87 -9.71 3.52 20.97
N GLN A 88 -9.18 3.00 19.85
CA GLN A 88 -9.88 2.00 19.04
C GLN A 88 -9.92 0.63 19.73
N TYR A 89 -8.84 0.26 20.43
CA TYR A 89 -8.77 -0.98 21.18
C TYR A 89 -9.82 -1.01 22.30
N ASP A 90 -9.88 0.04 23.12
CA ASP A 90 -10.85 0.16 24.22
C ASP A 90 -12.29 0.17 23.70
N ALA A 91 -12.55 0.88 22.59
CA ALA A 91 -13.86 0.88 21.94
C ALA A 91 -14.27 -0.50 21.43
N SER A 92 -13.34 -1.26 20.84
CA SER A 92 -13.61 -2.63 20.38
C SER A 92 -13.90 -3.59 21.54
N LYS A 93 -13.16 -3.47 22.65
CA LYS A 93 -13.39 -4.23 23.88
C LYS A 93 -14.76 -3.94 24.49
N LYS A 94 -15.15 -2.66 24.54
CA LYS A 94 -16.48 -2.25 25.00
C LYS A 94 -17.60 -2.82 24.12
N ALA A 95 -17.50 -2.68 22.80
CA ALA A 95 -18.49 -3.22 21.87
C ALA A 95 -18.64 -4.74 22.01
N ALA A 96 -17.53 -5.47 22.13
CA ALA A 96 -17.54 -6.92 22.35
C ALA A 96 -18.24 -7.31 23.67
N ALA A 97 -17.98 -6.57 24.76
CA ALA A 97 -18.66 -6.81 26.04
C ALA A 97 -20.18 -6.55 25.98
N GLU A 98 -20.62 -5.67 25.08
CA GLU A 98 -22.03 -5.37 24.82
C GLU A 98 -22.65 -6.30 23.76
N GLY A 99 -21.91 -7.28 23.21
CA GLY A 99 -22.38 -8.17 22.15
C GLY A 99 -22.57 -7.49 20.79
N LYS A 100 -21.92 -6.36 20.56
CA LYS A 100 -22.02 -5.56 19.31
C LYS A 100 -20.80 -5.76 18.42
N ALA A 101 -21.02 -5.71 17.11
CA ALA A 101 -19.94 -5.64 16.14
C ALA A 101 -19.21 -4.29 16.22
N TYR A 102 -17.90 -4.29 16.00
CA TYR A 102 -17.08 -3.08 15.96
C TYR A 102 -16.32 -3.01 14.63
N ARG A 103 -16.64 -2.00 13.82
CA ARG A 103 -16.00 -1.74 12.51
C ARG A 103 -15.87 -3.02 11.67
N ASP A 104 -16.98 -3.75 11.56
CA ASP A 104 -17.06 -4.99 10.81
C ASP A 104 -17.31 -4.72 9.32
N ASP A 105 -16.28 -4.19 8.66
CA ASP A 105 -16.34 -3.86 7.24
C ASP A 105 -16.72 -5.10 6.39
N ILE A 106 -16.25 -6.28 6.80
CA ILE A 106 -16.54 -7.55 6.12
C ILE A 106 -18.01 -7.95 6.30
N GLY A 107 -18.56 -7.84 7.51
CA GLY A 107 -19.99 -8.07 7.76
C GLY A 107 -20.90 -7.10 6.99
N HIS A 108 -20.38 -5.93 6.63
CA HIS A 108 -21.04 -4.96 5.74
C HIS A 108 -20.74 -5.17 4.24
N CYS A 109 -20.19 -6.32 3.86
CA CYS A 109 -19.84 -6.67 2.47
C CYS A 109 -18.77 -5.76 1.83
N TRP A 110 -17.99 -5.03 2.62
CA TRP A 110 -16.82 -4.33 2.09
C TRP A 110 -15.67 -5.31 1.87
N PRO A 111 -14.85 -5.10 0.81
CA PRO A 111 -13.69 -5.94 0.57
C PRO A 111 -12.74 -5.95 1.78
N ALA A 112 -12.32 -7.14 2.18
CA ALA A 112 -11.31 -7.29 3.23
C ALA A 112 -9.97 -6.77 2.73
N GLY A 113 -9.60 -5.57 3.17
CA GLY A 113 -8.28 -5.02 2.97
C GLY A 113 -7.22 -5.69 3.85
N LEU A 114 -6.02 -5.15 3.78
CA LEU A 114 -4.94 -5.53 4.68
C LEU A 114 -4.86 -4.57 5.87
N PRO A 115 -4.46 -5.06 7.05
CA PRO A 115 -3.99 -6.43 7.33
C PRO A 115 -5.11 -7.45 7.62
N ILE A 116 -6.38 -7.03 7.69
CA ILE A 116 -7.51 -7.87 8.16
C ILE A 116 -7.59 -9.20 7.41
N ILE A 117 -7.40 -9.21 6.08
CA ILE A 117 -7.49 -10.44 5.29
C ILE A 117 -6.40 -11.48 5.62
N MET A 118 -5.28 -11.06 6.22
CA MET A 118 -4.20 -11.97 6.66
C MET A 118 -4.56 -12.76 7.91
N THR A 119 -5.61 -12.35 8.63
CA THR A 119 -6.12 -13.01 9.82
C THR A 119 -7.55 -13.51 9.55
N ARG A 120 -7.79 -14.22 8.44
CA ARG A 120 -9.07 -14.90 8.14
C ARG A 120 -8.89 -16.39 7.86
N VAL A 121 -9.95 -17.19 8.13
CA VAL A 121 -9.99 -18.69 8.16
C VAL A 121 -9.57 -19.41 6.89
N TRP A 122 -9.28 -18.67 5.83
CA TRP A 122 -8.92 -19.22 4.54
C TRP A 122 -7.42 -19.08 4.28
N PRO A 123 -6.80 -20.10 3.67
CA PRO A 123 -5.38 -20.05 3.34
C PRO A 123 -5.06 -18.92 2.35
N ILE A 124 -3.82 -18.45 2.41
CA ILE A 124 -3.24 -17.46 1.52
C ILE A 124 -2.11 -18.14 0.75
N ALA A 125 -2.29 -18.30 -0.56
CA ALA A 125 -1.24 -18.78 -1.44
C ALA A 125 -0.34 -17.61 -1.84
N MET A 126 0.95 -17.70 -1.55
CA MET A 126 1.95 -16.72 -1.94
C MET A 126 2.94 -17.32 -2.93
N MET A 127 3.25 -16.57 -3.97
CA MET A 127 4.25 -16.91 -4.98
C MET A 127 5.25 -15.77 -5.08
N GLN A 128 6.47 -15.99 -4.60
CA GLN A 128 7.52 -14.98 -4.62
C GLN A 128 8.39 -15.11 -5.88
N LYS A 129 8.49 -14.02 -6.65
CA LYS A 129 9.44 -13.83 -7.74
C LYS A 129 10.40 -12.69 -7.38
N PRO A 130 11.54 -12.55 -8.08
CA PRO A 130 12.51 -11.49 -7.80
C PRO A 130 11.95 -10.05 -7.89
N THR A 131 10.86 -9.86 -8.64
CA THR A 131 10.27 -8.56 -8.99
C THR A 131 8.85 -8.36 -8.48
N VAL A 132 8.21 -9.40 -7.94
CA VAL A 132 6.81 -9.37 -7.55
C VAL A 132 6.47 -10.52 -6.60
N ILE A 133 5.57 -10.27 -5.66
CA ILE A 133 4.88 -11.30 -4.88
C ILE A 133 3.42 -11.28 -5.30
N TYR A 134 2.92 -12.45 -5.72
CA TYR A 134 1.49 -12.67 -5.88
C TYR A 134 0.96 -13.30 -4.61
N MET A 135 -0.10 -12.73 -4.07
CA MET A 135 -0.78 -13.20 -2.88
C MET A 135 -2.25 -13.42 -3.25
N VAL A 136 -2.71 -14.66 -3.17
CA VAL A 136 -4.10 -15.03 -3.41
C VAL A 136 -4.69 -15.43 -2.07
N SER A 137 -5.59 -14.61 -1.54
CA SER A 137 -6.35 -14.99 -0.35
C SER A 137 -7.53 -15.84 -0.78
N GLY A 138 -7.71 -17.01 -0.15
CA GLY A 138 -8.90 -17.82 -0.32
C GLY A 138 -10.18 -17.09 0.11
N PHE A 139 -10.05 -16.05 0.94
CA PHE A 139 -11.19 -15.18 1.24
C PHE A 139 -11.52 -14.30 0.03
N MET A 140 -12.72 -14.52 -0.53
CA MET A 140 -13.22 -13.88 -1.74
C MET A 140 -12.39 -14.13 -3.02
N ASN A 141 -11.46 -15.11 -3.01
CA ASN A 141 -10.48 -15.31 -4.09
C ASN A 141 -9.74 -14.01 -4.46
N SER A 142 -9.45 -13.18 -3.46
CA SER A 142 -8.90 -11.85 -3.67
C SER A 142 -7.40 -11.90 -3.96
N VAL A 143 -6.97 -11.12 -4.96
CA VAL A 143 -5.59 -11.08 -5.41
C VAL A 143 -4.94 -9.78 -4.97
N ARG A 144 -3.76 -9.89 -4.36
CA ARG A 144 -2.84 -8.79 -4.17
C ARG A 144 -1.54 -9.04 -4.91
N ILE A 145 -1.06 -7.99 -5.57
CA ILE A 145 0.22 -7.96 -6.26
C ILE A 145 1.12 -6.96 -5.55
N ILE A 146 2.27 -7.42 -5.06
CA ILE A 146 3.26 -6.59 -4.39
C ILE A 146 4.47 -6.49 -5.31
N TYR A 147 4.67 -5.33 -5.93
CA TYR A 147 5.78 -5.11 -6.84
C TYR A 147 7.07 -4.81 -6.07
N LEU A 148 8.14 -5.50 -6.45
CA LEU A 148 9.48 -5.39 -5.86
C LEU A 148 10.51 -4.84 -6.88
N ASP A 149 10.05 -4.41 -8.06
CA ASP A 149 10.90 -3.97 -9.16
C ASP A 149 11.25 -2.46 -9.13
N GLY A 150 11.03 -1.81 -7.99
CA GLY A 150 11.41 -0.42 -7.75
C GLY A 150 10.45 0.63 -8.32
N ARG A 151 9.32 0.22 -8.90
CA ARG A 151 8.25 1.17 -9.26
C ARG A 151 7.74 1.88 -8.00
N LYS A 152 7.45 3.18 -8.08
CA LYS A 152 6.98 3.91 -6.88
C LYS A 152 5.54 3.53 -6.54
N HIS A 153 5.22 3.60 -5.25
CA HIS A 153 3.85 3.54 -4.78
C HIS A 153 3.01 4.69 -5.35
N THR A 154 1.75 4.40 -5.62
CA THR A 154 0.73 5.34 -6.07
C THR A 154 -0.25 5.65 -4.97
#